data_AF-A0A5A7W9L4-F1
#
_entry.id   AF-A0A5A7W9L4-F1
#
_cell.length_a   1.000
_cell.length_b   1.000
_cell.length_c   1.000
_cell.angle_alpha   90.00
_cell.angle_beta   90.00
_cell.angle_gamma   90.00
#
_symmetry.space_group_name_H-M   'P 1'
#
loop_
_entity.id
_entity.type
_entity.pdbx_description
1 polymer ?
#
loop_
_entity_poly.entity_id
_entity_poly.type
_entity_poly.pdbx_seq_one_letter_code
_entity_poly.pdbx_strand_id
1 'polypeptide(L)'
;MITLASFERKIRRAAIAIGALIAGAFSFTHPAAATPLPLFPFFMTPPAQVEPSPYMQSPQMDDERPAIEQPARFKRQVVNYPTREAPGTIVVDTPNTYLYYVLGNGQALRYGIGVGRDGFTWSGVQTVTRKAEWPAWTPPAEMIARQPYLPRHMAGGPGNPLGARAMYLGGTIYRIHGTNMPETIGTQVSSGCIRLTNQDVSDLYSRVTVGTKVVVLPMDRRADSASGKRG
;
A
#
# COMPACT_ATOMS: atom_id res chain seq x y z
N MET A 1 -53.38 41.23 -14.15
CA MET A 1 -54.13 40.40 -13.19
C MET A 1 -53.09 39.72 -12.29
N ILE A 2 -52.68 40.31 -11.15
CA ILE A 2 -53.32 40.29 -9.80
C ILE A 2 -53.22 38.85 -9.21
N THR A 3 -52.52 38.53 -8.10
CA THR A 3 -51.98 39.33 -6.97
C THR A 3 -50.92 38.59 -6.11
N LEU A 4 -50.09 39.40 -5.43
CA LEU A 4 -49.14 39.11 -4.33
C LEU A 4 -49.83 39.05 -2.93
N ALA A 5 -49.06 38.58 -1.92
CA ALA A 5 -49.15 38.81 -0.45
C ALA A 5 -50.20 37.96 0.31
N SER A 6 -50.09 37.61 1.60
CA SER A 6 -49.22 37.85 2.76
C SER A 6 -49.49 36.67 3.74
N PHE A 7 -48.70 36.38 4.77
CA PHE A 7 -49.00 36.89 6.11
C PHE A 7 -47.85 36.59 7.08
N GLU A 8 -47.59 37.57 7.93
CA GLU A 8 -46.40 37.75 8.73
C GLU A 8 -46.74 37.83 10.23
N ARG A 9 -45.77 37.43 11.06
CA ARG A 9 -45.39 37.98 12.38
C ARG A 9 -46.43 38.25 13.49
N LYS A 10 -46.05 37.83 14.71
CA LYS A 10 -45.95 38.60 15.99
C LYS A 10 -45.85 37.58 17.14
N ILE A 11 -44.82 37.46 17.99
CA ILE A 11 -44.12 38.38 18.93
C ILE A 11 -45.05 39.27 19.78
N ARG A 12 -45.09 39.00 21.10
CA ARG A 12 -44.97 39.91 22.29
C ARG A 12 -45.69 39.25 23.49
N ARG A 13 -45.00 38.78 24.54
CA ARG A 13 -44.40 39.44 25.73
C ARG A 13 -45.37 39.69 26.91
N ALA A 14 -44.95 39.17 28.09
CA ALA A 14 -45.17 39.63 29.49
C ALA A 14 -46.60 39.50 30.06
N ALA A 15 -46.89 39.23 31.35
CA ALA A 15 -46.20 38.93 32.62
C ALA A 15 -47.28 38.27 33.55
N ILE A 16 -47.04 37.62 34.69
CA ILE A 16 -46.77 38.12 36.07
C ILE A 16 -46.77 36.88 37.00
N ALA A 17 -46.00 36.98 38.10
CA ALA A 17 -45.73 35.99 39.16
C ALA A 17 -46.90 35.57 40.08
N ILE A 18 -46.60 34.59 40.97
CA ILE A 18 -47.11 34.19 42.32
C ILE A 18 -47.15 32.64 42.34
N GLY A 19 -46.67 31.85 43.31
CA GLY A 19 -46.14 32.06 44.65
C GLY A 19 -45.64 30.71 45.23
N ALA A 20 -44.60 30.82 46.06
CA ALA A 20 -44.03 29.98 47.13
C ALA A 20 -44.42 28.50 47.43
N LEU A 21 -43.34 27.76 47.81
CA LEU A 21 -43.18 26.70 48.85
C LEU A 21 -43.87 25.33 48.60
N ILE A 22 -43.19 24.18 48.73
CA ILE A 22 -42.73 23.56 50.00
C ILE A 22 -41.57 22.56 49.75
N ALA A 23 -40.72 22.42 50.76
CA ALA A 23 -39.51 21.62 50.87
C ALA A 23 -39.73 20.09 50.88
N GLY A 24 -38.66 19.36 50.49
CA GLY A 24 -38.55 17.91 50.65
C GLY A 24 -37.19 17.41 50.18
N ALA A 25 -36.13 17.69 50.93
CA ALA A 25 -34.78 17.18 50.67
C ALA A 25 -34.64 15.76 51.25
N PHE A 26 -34.55 14.75 50.38
CA PHE A 26 -34.04 13.42 50.76
C PHE A 26 -32.54 13.37 50.47
N SER A 27 -31.74 13.51 51.52
CA SER A 27 -30.29 13.30 51.44
C SER A 27 -30.00 11.80 51.53
N PHE A 28 -29.52 11.22 50.43
CA PHE A 28 -28.92 9.88 50.44
C PHE A 28 -27.54 9.95 51.10
N THR A 29 -27.42 9.43 52.31
CA THR A 29 -26.13 9.21 52.97
C THR A 29 -25.45 7.98 52.38
N HIS A 30 -24.37 8.17 51.63
CA HIS A 30 -23.42 7.10 51.32
C HIS A 30 -22.25 7.17 52.31
N PRO A 31 -21.74 6.03 52.82
CA PRO A 31 -20.49 6.03 53.57
C PRO A 31 -19.33 6.28 52.61
N ALA A 32 -18.50 7.26 52.92
CA ALA A 32 -17.22 7.48 52.26
C ALA A 32 -16.19 6.49 52.84
N ALA A 33 -15.82 5.47 52.09
CA ALA A 33 -14.62 4.69 52.38
C ALA A 33 -13.42 5.45 51.81
N ALA A 34 -12.58 6.01 52.69
CA ALA A 34 -11.35 6.67 52.29
C ALA A 34 -10.29 5.62 51.95
N THR A 35 -9.81 5.63 50.71
CA THR A 35 -8.64 4.86 50.26
C THR A 35 -7.37 5.45 50.89
N PRO A 36 -6.50 4.65 51.54
CA PRO A 36 -5.25 5.17 52.07
C PRO A 36 -4.29 5.52 50.92
N LEU A 37 -3.76 6.74 50.95
CA LEU A 37 -2.70 7.18 50.03
C LEU A 37 -1.37 6.54 50.45
N PRO A 38 -0.58 5.96 49.52
CA PRO A 38 0.75 5.46 49.82
C PRO A 38 1.71 6.63 50.09
N LEU A 39 2.27 6.64 51.30
CA LEU A 39 3.27 7.61 51.77
C LEU A 39 4.68 7.21 51.31
N PHE A 40 4.96 7.18 50.00
CA PHE A 40 6.35 7.26 49.52
C PHE A 40 6.44 7.98 48.17
N PRO A 41 7.23 9.06 48.06
CA PRO A 41 7.31 9.88 46.85
C PRO A 41 8.45 9.40 45.94
N PHE A 42 8.26 9.55 44.63
CA PHE A 42 9.26 9.43 43.55
C PHE A 42 9.94 8.07 43.35
N PHE A 43 9.25 7.17 42.66
CA PHE A 43 9.88 6.47 41.52
C PHE A 43 9.06 6.80 40.28
N MET A 44 9.63 7.63 39.42
CA MET A 44 9.14 7.83 38.08
C MET A 44 9.34 6.49 37.37
N THR A 45 8.29 5.65 37.32
CA THR A 45 8.29 4.49 36.44
C THR A 45 8.66 5.02 35.06
N PRO A 46 9.73 4.54 34.42
CA PRO A 46 9.97 4.82 33.02
C PRO A 46 8.66 4.47 32.29
N PRO A 47 8.20 5.26 31.30
CA PRO A 47 7.08 4.83 30.49
C PRO A 47 7.41 3.42 30.04
N ALA A 48 6.50 2.48 30.34
CA ALA A 48 6.65 1.10 29.93
C ALA A 48 7.12 1.15 28.48
N GLN A 49 8.33 0.63 28.24
CA GLN A 49 8.80 0.42 26.88
C GLN A 49 7.65 -0.34 26.23
N VAL A 50 6.99 0.30 25.27
CA VAL A 50 6.01 -0.39 24.44
C VAL A 50 6.84 -1.44 23.75
N GLU A 51 6.87 -2.65 24.32
CA GLU A 51 7.51 -3.76 23.66
C GLU A 51 6.85 -3.84 22.29
N PRO A 52 7.63 -3.81 21.20
CA PRO A 52 7.04 -3.96 19.88
C PRO A 52 6.23 -5.24 19.92
N SER A 53 4.93 -5.10 19.65
CA SER A 53 4.00 -6.20 19.57
C SER A 53 4.66 -7.33 18.75
N PRO A 54 4.58 -8.62 19.17
CA PRO A 54 5.29 -9.71 18.50
C PRO A 54 4.86 -9.89 17.02
N TYR A 55 3.83 -9.17 16.58
CA TYR A 55 3.43 -9.04 15.18
C TYR A 55 4.31 -8.09 14.34
N MET A 56 5.30 -7.42 14.95
CA MET A 56 6.28 -6.56 14.26
C MET A 56 7.58 -7.28 13.91
N GLN A 57 7.59 -8.60 14.05
CA GLN A 57 8.50 -9.48 13.31
C GLN A 57 7.58 -10.32 12.43
N SER A 58 7.40 -9.92 11.17
CA SER A 58 6.99 -10.92 10.19
C SER A 58 7.94 -12.10 10.38
N PRO A 59 7.45 -13.34 10.61
CA PRO A 59 8.32 -14.48 10.69
C PRO A 59 9.26 -14.35 9.49
N GLN A 60 10.57 -14.37 9.75
CA GLN A 60 11.49 -14.85 8.74
C GLN A 60 11.06 -16.29 8.52
N MET A 61 10.02 -16.45 7.71
CA MET A 61 9.59 -17.71 7.17
C MET A 61 10.70 -17.96 6.18
N ASP A 62 11.78 -18.55 6.71
CA ASP A 62 13.04 -18.74 6.04
C ASP A 62 12.70 -19.40 4.71
N ASP A 63 12.84 -18.63 3.63
CA ASP A 63 12.90 -19.18 2.30
C ASP A 63 14.21 -19.96 2.30
N GLU A 64 14.17 -21.22 2.74
CA GLU A 64 15.30 -22.16 2.89
C GLU A 64 16.08 -22.38 1.57
N ARG A 65 15.67 -21.71 0.50
CA ARG A 65 16.39 -21.64 -0.76
C ARG A 65 17.61 -20.73 -0.59
N PRO A 66 18.81 -21.17 -0.99
CA PRO A 66 19.98 -20.30 -1.00
C PRO A 66 19.67 -19.06 -1.82
N ALA A 67 20.05 -17.89 -1.30
CA ALA A 67 19.85 -16.62 -1.98
C ALA A 67 20.53 -16.69 -3.37
N ILE A 68 19.73 -16.82 -4.42
CA ILE A 68 20.24 -16.83 -5.79
C ILE A 68 20.82 -15.44 -6.05
N GLU A 69 22.14 -15.40 -6.27
CA GLU A 69 22.81 -14.14 -6.59
C GLU A 69 22.35 -13.64 -7.95
N GLN A 70 21.69 -12.48 -7.95
CA GLN A 70 21.22 -11.88 -9.18
C GLN A 70 22.38 -11.29 -9.99
N PRO A 71 22.33 -11.36 -11.33
CA PRO A 71 23.27 -10.66 -12.19
C PRO A 71 23.37 -9.18 -11.81
N ALA A 72 24.58 -8.63 -11.80
CA ALA A 72 24.84 -7.26 -11.33
C ALA A 72 23.93 -6.20 -11.97
N ARG A 73 23.54 -6.38 -13.24
CA ARG A 73 22.63 -5.47 -13.95
C ARG A 73 21.22 -5.39 -13.35
N PHE A 74 20.75 -6.46 -12.71
CA PHE A 74 19.43 -6.56 -12.09
C PHE A 74 19.43 -6.22 -10.60
N LYS A 75 20.61 -6.08 -9.98
CA LYS A 75 20.72 -5.59 -8.61
C LYS A 75 20.23 -4.14 -8.53
N ARG A 76 19.49 -3.86 -7.46
CA ARG A 76 18.95 -2.54 -7.16
C ARG A 76 20.06 -1.50 -7.06
N GLN A 77 19.90 -0.38 -7.75
CA GLN A 77 20.89 0.70 -7.77
C GLN A 77 20.28 2.04 -8.15
N VAL A 78 20.85 3.13 -7.64
CA VAL A 78 20.49 4.48 -8.07
C VAL A 78 21.15 4.75 -9.43
N VAL A 79 20.39 5.31 -10.37
CA VAL A 79 20.85 5.63 -11.71
C VAL A 79 20.44 7.05 -12.11
N ASN A 80 21.21 7.63 -13.03
CA ASN A 80 20.77 8.83 -13.74
C ASN A 80 19.55 8.48 -14.59
N TYR A 81 18.49 9.26 -14.43
CA TYR A 81 17.18 9.02 -15.01
C TYR A 81 16.47 10.35 -15.30
N PRO A 82 16.82 11.03 -16.42
CA PRO A 82 16.14 12.25 -16.83
C PRO A 82 14.70 11.91 -17.24
N THR A 83 13.73 12.40 -16.48
CA THR A 83 12.30 12.14 -16.73
C THR A 83 11.47 13.37 -16.41
N ARG A 84 10.26 13.42 -16.99
CA ARG A 84 9.23 14.42 -16.66
C ARG A 84 8.26 13.92 -15.59
N GLU A 85 8.37 12.65 -15.20
CA GLU A 85 7.56 12.07 -14.14
C GLU A 85 7.96 12.64 -12.78
N ALA A 86 6.97 12.87 -11.92
CA ALA A 86 7.20 13.41 -10.59
C ALA A 86 7.91 12.37 -9.69
N PRO A 87 8.69 12.82 -8.68
CA PRO A 87 9.20 11.94 -7.63
C PRO A 87 8.09 11.09 -7.02
N GLY A 88 8.39 9.82 -6.71
CA GLY A 88 7.43 8.84 -6.24
C GLY A 88 6.69 8.07 -7.34
N THR A 89 6.86 8.44 -8.62
CA THR A 89 6.28 7.69 -9.74
C THR A 89 7.05 6.39 -10.00
N ILE A 90 6.33 5.32 -10.33
CA ILE A 90 6.91 4.08 -10.84
C ILE A 90 6.87 4.11 -12.37
N VAL A 91 7.99 3.82 -13.02
CA VAL A 91 8.07 3.61 -14.47
C VAL A 91 8.56 2.20 -14.76
N VAL A 92 7.85 1.46 -15.59
CA VAL A 92 8.17 0.09 -16.00
C VAL A 92 8.64 0.11 -17.45
N ASP A 93 9.88 -0.29 -17.66
CA ASP A 93 10.50 -0.51 -18.97
C ASP A 93 10.48 -2.01 -19.26
N THR A 94 9.38 -2.46 -19.88
CA THR A 94 9.15 -3.87 -20.21
C THR A 94 10.24 -4.43 -21.12
N PRO A 95 10.65 -3.76 -22.23
CA PRO A 95 11.70 -4.26 -23.12
C PRO A 95 13.03 -4.52 -22.42
N ASN A 96 13.44 -3.65 -21.50
CA ASN A 96 14.71 -3.79 -20.79
C ASN A 96 14.59 -4.54 -19.46
N THR A 97 13.38 -4.97 -19.08
CA THR A 97 13.11 -5.66 -17.82
C THR A 97 13.57 -4.88 -16.59
N TYR A 98 13.30 -3.57 -16.60
CA TYR A 98 13.59 -2.68 -15.47
C TYR A 98 12.34 -1.98 -14.94
N LEU A 99 12.33 -1.76 -13.63
CA LEU A 99 11.41 -0.84 -12.96
C LEU A 99 12.21 0.29 -12.34
N TYR A 100 11.73 1.51 -12.48
CA TYR A 100 12.33 2.72 -11.93
C TYR A 100 11.35 3.34 -10.94
N TYR A 101 11.82 3.59 -9.72
CA TYR A 101 11.13 4.46 -8.75
C TYR A 101 11.79 5.84 -8.79
N VAL A 102 11.07 6.85 -9.27
CA VAL A 102 11.62 8.19 -9.50
C VAL A 102 11.92 8.86 -8.16
N LEU A 103 13.17 9.27 -7.95
CA LEU A 103 13.61 9.94 -6.72
C LEU A 103 13.54 11.46 -6.84
N GLY A 104 13.56 11.99 -8.06
CA GLY A 104 13.74 13.42 -8.34
C GLY A 104 15.18 13.75 -8.71
N ASN A 105 15.46 15.03 -8.99
CA ASN A 105 16.80 15.51 -9.35
C ASN A 105 17.47 14.75 -10.52
N GLY A 106 16.66 14.25 -11.45
CA GLY A 106 17.16 13.45 -12.57
C GLY A 106 17.69 12.07 -12.16
N GLN A 107 17.23 11.52 -11.04
CA GLN A 107 17.61 10.20 -10.53
C GLN A 107 16.40 9.29 -10.30
N ALA A 108 16.65 7.99 -10.38
CA ALA A 108 15.69 6.95 -10.00
C ALA A 108 16.41 5.76 -9.36
N LEU A 109 15.68 5.03 -8.52
CA LEU A 109 16.09 3.72 -8.03
C LEU A 109 15.62 2.67 -9.04
N ARG A 110 16.57 1.98 -9.68
CA ARG A 110 16.32 0.93 -10.67
C ARG A 110 16.29 -0.44 -10.01
N TYR A 111 15.34 -1.28 -10.40
CA TYR A 111 15.20 -2.68 -10.01
C TYR A 111 15.15 -3.56 -11.26
N GLY A 112 15.74 -4.75 -11.20
CA GLY A 112 15.47 -5.80 -12.19
C GLY A 112 14.07 -6.40 -11.96
N ILE A 113 13.34 -6.66 -13.04
CA ILE A 113 11.99 -7.22 -12.97
C ILE A 113 11.81 -8.42 -13.91
N GLY A 114 10.91 -9.32 -13.56
CA GLY A 114 10.31 -10.27 -14.51
C GLY A 114 8.99 -9.70 -15.05
N VAL A 115 8.71 -9.88 -16.34
CA VAL A 115 7.54 -9.28 -16.99
C VAL A 115 6.70 -10.32 -17.74
N GLY A 116 5.58 -9.87 -18.30
CA GLY A 116 4.71 -10.69 -19.12
C GLY A 116 5.44 -11.23 -20.33
N ARG A 117 5.20 -12.51 -20.67
CA ARG A 117 5.59 -13.07 -21.96
C ARG A 117 4.82 -12.43 -23.11
N ASP A 118 5.23 -12.70 -24.34
CA ASP A 118 4.51 -12.25 -25.54
C ASP A 118 3.02 -12.61 -25.47
N GLY A 119 2.16 -11.65 -25.84
CA GLY A 119 0.71 -11.75 -25.71
C GLY A 119 0.16 -11.48 -24.30
N PHE A 120 1.02 -11.24 -23.31
CA PHE A 120 0.65 -10.81 -21.95
C PHE A 120 1.28 -9.48 -21.55
N THR A 121 1.98 -8.80 -22.47
CA THR A 121 2.50 -7.45 -22.27
C THR A 121 1.38 -6.42 -22.38
N TRP A 122 1.51 -5.32 -21.65
CA TRP A 122 0.59 -4.20 -21.69
C TRP A 122 1.35 -2.90 -21.46
N SER A 123 0.75 -1.77 -21.82
CA SER A 123 1.31 -0.44 -21.60
C SER A 123 0.21 0.55 -21.21
N GLY A 124 0.59 1.69 -20.64
CA GLY A 124 -0.33 2.73 -20.20
C GLY A 124 -0.06 3.19 -18.78
N VAL A 125 -1.04 3.87 -18.19
CA VAL A 125 -0.95 4.45 -16.85
C VAL A 125 -1.93 3.73 -15.92
N GLN A 126 -1.45 3.38 -14.73
CA GLN A 126 -2.22 2.80 -13.64
C GLN A 126 -1.88 3.48 -12.32
N THR A 127 -2.62 3.11 -11.29
CA THR A 127 -2.42 3.60 -9.92
C THR A 127 -2.38 2.42 -8.96
N VAL A 128 -1.53 2.47 -7.94
CA VAL A 128 -1.56 1.49 -6.85
C VAL A 128 -2.84 1.69 -6.03
N THR A 129 -3.78 0.74 -6.10
CA THR A 129 -5.07 0.81 -5.41
C THR A 129 -5.08 0.07 -4.10
N ARG A 130 -4.22 -0.95 -3.96
CA ARG A 130 -4.10 -1.74 -2.74
C ARG A 130 -2.67 -2.25 -2.55
N LYS A 131 -2.31 -2.47 -1.30
CA LYS A 131 -1.05 -3.05 -0.85
C LYS A 131 -1.36 -4.25 0.07
N ALA A 132 -0.56 -5.31 -0.01
CA ALA A 132 -0.60 -6.40 0.97
C ALA A 132 0.79 -6.98 1.24
N GLU A 133 0.97 -7.39 2.48
CA GLU A 133 2.07 -8.22 2.94
C GLU A 133 1.64 -9.68 2.92
N TRP A 134 2.53 -10.58 2.48
CA TRP A 134 2.27 -12.01 2.31
C TRP A 134 0.87 -12.29 1.73
N PRO A 135 0.59 -11.77 0.51
CA PRO A 135 -0.74 -11.87 -0.07
C PRO A 135 -1.12 -13.32 -0.37
N ALA A 136 -2.37 -13.68 -0.09
CA ALA A 136 -2.96 -14.89 -0.64
C ALA A 136 -3.05 -14.80 -2.18
N TRP A 137 -2.99 -15.95 -2.84
CA TRP A 137 -3.05 -16.06 -4.29
C TRP A 137 -4.22 -16.92 -4.74
N THR A 138 -5.03 -16.34 -5.62
CA THR A 138 -6.07 -17.03 -6.38
C THR A 138 -5.72 -16.87 -7.85
N PRO A 139 -5.43 -17.96 -8.59
CA PRO A 139 -5.12 -17.85 -10.01
C PRO A 139 -6.32 -17.29 -10.79
N PRO A 140 -6.09 -16.42 -11.80
CA PRO A 140 -7.17 -15.98 -12.69
C PRO A 140 -7.87 -17.14 -13.38
N ALA A 141 -9.16 -16.99 -13.70
CA ALA A 141 -9.95 -18.05 -14.32
C ALA A 141 -9.37 -18.52 -15.66
N GLU A 142 -8.82 -17.61 -16.45
CA GLU A 142 -8.15 -17.90 -17.72
C GLU A 142 -6.85 -18.68 -17.51
N MET A 143 -6.16 -18.47 -16.39
CA MET A 143 -4.97 -19.24 -16.03
C MET A 143 -5.34 -20.66 -15.64
N ILE A 144 -6.39 -20.84 -14.83
CA ILE A 144 -6.95 -22.15 -14.49
C ILE A 144 -7.39 -22.91 -15.74
N ALA A 145 -8.07 -22.25 -16.69
CA ALA A 145 -8.53 -22.88 -17.92
C ALA A 145 -7.37 -23.48 -18.73
N ARG A 146 -6.20 -22.80 -18.74
CA ARG A 146 -4.98 -23.30 -19.40
C ARG A 146 -4.19 -24.29 -18.55
N GLN A 147 -4.27 -24.19 -17.23
CA GLN A 147 -3.52 -25.01 -16.27
C GLN A 147 -4.46 -25.53 -15.17
N PRO A 148 -5.29 -26.54 -15.46
CA PRO A 148 -6.34 -27.00 -14.53
C PRO A 148 -5.82 -27.59 -13.22
N TYR A 149 -4.54 -27.98 -13.18
CA TYR A 149 -3.85 -28.56 -12.04
C TYR A 149 -3.43 -27.53 -10.97
N LEU A 150 -3.51 -26.23 -11.27
CA LEU A 150 -3.17 -25.19 -10.30
C LEU A 150 -4.15 -25.19 -9.11
N PRO A 151 -3.67 -24.88 -7.89
CA PRO A 151 -4.54 -24.76 -6.73
C PRO A 151 -5.53 -23.61 -6.92
N ARG A 152 -6.77 -23.76 -6.45
CA ARG A 152 -7.79 -22.70 -6.54
C ARG A 152 -7.54 -21.55 -5.59
N HIS A 153 -6.77 -21.79 -4.54
CA HIS A 153 -6.37 -20.80 -3.57
C HIS A 153 -5.08 -21.25 -2.90
N MET A 154 -4.19 -20.31 -2.61
CA MET A 154 -2.98 -20.51 -1.85
C MET A 154 -2.87 -19.40 -0.81
N ALA A 155 -2.69 -19.78 0.46
CA ALA A 155 -2.44 -18.81 1.53
C ALA A 155 -1.12 -18.06 1.29
N GLY A 156 -0.98 -16.90 1.94
CA GLY A 156 0.29 -16.16 1.94
C GLY A 156 1.39 -16.95 2.66
N GLY A 157 2.64 -16.79 2.21
CA GLY A 157 3.81 -17.42 2.82
C GLY A 157 4.82 -17.94 1.78
N PRO A 158 5.86 -18.67 2.23
CA PRO A 158 6.83 -19.35 1.38
C PRO A 158 6.17 -20.21 0.31
N GLY A 159 6.76 -20.23 -0.88
CA GLY A 159 6.22 -20.97 -2.02
C GLY A 159 5.05 -20.27 -2.74
N ASN A 160 4.44 -19.23 -2.17
CA ASN A 160 3.41 -18.45 -2.86
C ASN A 160 4.01 -17.67 -4.05
N PRO A 161 3.42 -17.76 -5.26
CA PRO A 161 3.98 -17.11 -6.45
C PRO A 161 3.91 -15.58 -6.40
N LEU A 162 3.11 -14.99 -5.51
CA LEU A 162 3.08 -13.55 -5.27
C LEU A 162 4.21 -13.07 -4.34
N GLY A 163 4.90 -13.98 -3.65
CA GLY A 163 6.02 -13.67 -2.78
C GLY A 163 5.65 -12.80 -1.57
N ALA A 164 6.63 -12.03 -1.09
CA ALA A 164 6.53 -11.33 0.19
C ALA A 164 5.57 -10.14 0.20
N ARG A 165 5.41 -9.42 -0.92
CA ARG A 165 4.57 -8.21 -1.02
C ARG A 165 3.86 -8.15 -2.36
N ALA A 166 2.69 -7.51 -2.41
CA ALA A 166 2.02 -7.15 -3.65
C ALA A 166 1.39 -5.75 -3.60
N MET A 167 1.48 -5.06 -4.73
CA MET A 167 0.86 -3.77 -5.04
C MET A 167 -0.09 -3.97 -6.22
N TYR A 168 -1.37 -3.72 -6.02
CA TYR A 168 -2.45 -3.99 -6.97
C TYR A 168 -2.68 -2.75 -7.84
N LEU A 169 -2.80 -2.94 -9.15
CA LEU A 169 -2.84 -1.86 -10.12
C LEU A 169 -4.26 -1.61 -10.62
N GLY A 170 -4.83 -0.47 -10.24
CA GLY A 170 -6.15 -0.03 -10.70
C GLY A 170 -7.26 -1.04 -10.42
N GLY A 171 -8.23 -1.08 -11.34
CA GLY A 171 -9.26 -2.13 -11.43
C GLY A 171 -8.84 -3.29 -12.33
N THR A 172 -7.53 -3.54 -12.48
CA THR A 172 -7.01 -4.59 -13.35
C THR A 172 -6.67 -5.86 -12.56
N ILE A 173 -6.37 -6.94 -13.29
CA ILE A 173 -5.81 -8.17 -12.71
C ILE A 173 -4.29 -8.07 -12.45
N TYR A 174 -3.64 -6.99 -12.89
CA TYR A 174 -2.19 -6.83 -12.83
C TYR A 174 -1.72 -6.29 -11.49
N ARG A 175 -0.49 -6.71 -11.14
CA ARG A 175 0.14 -6.41 -9.86
C ARG A 175 1.64 -6.24 -10.05
N ILE A 176 2.24 -5.44 -9.19
CA ILE A 176 3.68 -5.48 -8.92
C ILE A 176 3.85 -6.34 -7.66
N HIS A 177 4.57 -7.46 -7.74
CA HIS A 177 4.66 -8.41 -6.62
C HIS A 177 6.02 -9.09 -6.53
N GLY A 178 6.25 -9.79 -5.41
CA GLY A 178 7.44 -10.61 -5.19
C GLY A 178 7.45 -11.88 -6.04
N THR A 179 8.33 -12.81 -5.71
CA THR A 179 8.40 -14.08 -6.44
C THR A 179 9.01 -15.15 -5.56
N ASN A 180 8.53 -16.39 -5.71
CA ASN A 180 9.16 -17.60 -5.19
C ASN A 180 10.20 -18.21 -6.16
N MET A 181 10.43 -17.56 -7.30
CA MET A 181 11.38 -17.96 -8.35
C MET A 181 12.23 -16.75 -8.76
N PRO A 182 13.19 -16.31 -7.91
CA PRO A 182 14.01 -15.13 -8.17
C PRO A 182 14.88 -15.26 -9.44
N GLU A 183 15.19 -16.46 -9.88
CA GLU A 183 15.91 -16.77 -11.13
C GLU A 183 15.20 -16.28 -12.40
N THR A 184 13.89 -15.98 -12.32
CA THR A 184 13.09 -15.46 -13.45
C THR A 184 13.18 -13.95 -13.62
N ILE A 185 13.89 -13.23 -12.76
CA ILE A 185 14.11 -11.79 -12.93
C ILE A 185 14.97 -11.54 -14.17
N GLY A 186 14.56 -10.57 -14.99
CA GLY A 186 15.18 -10.30 -16.29
C GLY A 186 14.61 -11.13 -17.44
N THR A 187 13.55 -11.91 -17.20
CA THR A 187 12.89 -12.76 -18.21
C THR A 187 11.43 -12.37 -18.44
N GLN A 188 10.87 -12.83 -19.55
CA GLN A 188 9.48 -12.57 -19.97
C GLN A 188 8.65 -13.85 -19.86
N VAL A 189 8.21 -14.18 -18.64
CA VAL A 189 7.54 -15.46 -18.34
C VAL A 189 6.19 -15.31 -17.64
N SER A 190 5.85 -14.10 -17.19
CA SER A 190 4.63 -13.88 -16.42
C SER A 190 3.39 -13.81 -17.31
N SER A 191 2.20 -13.84 -16.69
CA SER A 191 0.92 -13.54 -17.38
C SER A 191 0.55 -12.05 -17.30
N GLY A 192 1.55 -11.16 -17.30
CA GLY A 192 1.38 -9.70 -17.37
C GLY A 192 1.59 -8.95 -16.05
N CYS A 193 1.78 -9.65 -14.94
CA CYS A 193 2.22 -9.03 -13.68
C CYS A 193 3.73 -8.70 -13.73
N ILE A 194 4.13 -7.69 -12.96
CA ILE A 194 5.53 -7.29 -12.79
C ILE A 194 6.09 -7.98 -11.54
N ARG A 195 7.12 -8.80 -11.70
CA ARG A 195 7.74 -9.60 -10.63
C ARG A 195 9.05 -8.98 -10.19
N LEU A 196 9.27 -8.87 -8.89
CA LEU A 196 10.53 -8.50 -8.26
C LEU A 196 10.99 -9.63 -7.34
N THR A 197 12.26 -9.62 -6.93
CA THR A 197 12.71 -10.43 -5.80
C THR A 197 11.95 -10.05 -4.54
N ASN A 198 11.86 -10.96 -3.55
CA ASN A 198 11.17 -10.66 -2.29
C ASN A 198 11.85 -9.49 -1.53
N GLN A 199 13.17 -9.36 -1.63
CA GLN A 199 13.91 -8.24 -1.05
C GLN A 199 13.57 -6.91 -1.75
N ASP A 200 13.57 -6.91 -3.09
CA ASP A 200 13.33 -5.68 -3.87
C ASP A 200 11.87 -5.25 -3.83
N VAL A 201 10.91 -6.19 -3.87
CA VAL A 201 9.50 -5.82 -3.70
C VAL A 201 9.25 -5.24 -2.31
N SER A 202 9.94 -5.72 -1.28
CA SER A 202 9.78 -5.22 0.09
C SER A 202 10.33 -3.80 0.25
N ASP A 203 11.47 -3.51 -0.39
CA ASP A 203 12.02 -2.15 -0.48
C ASP A 203 11.11 -1.21 -1.27
N LEU A 204 10.63 -1.62 -2.44
CA LEU A 204 9.68 -0.81 -3.21
C LEU A 204 8.38 -0.58 -2.45
N TYR A 205 7.86 -1.63 -1.79
CA TYR A 205 6.63 -1.57 -1.01
C TYR A 205 6.71 -0.58 0.15
N SER A 206 7.86 -0.44 0.82
CA SER A 206 8.01 0.52 1.92
C SER A 206 8.01 1.98 1.45
N ARG A 207 8.37 2.22 0.17
CA ARG A 207 8.44 3.56 -0.44
C ARG A 207 7.12 4.00 -1.07
N VAL A 208 6.34 3.06 -1.59
CA VAL A 208 5.14 3.31 -2.39
C VAL A 208 3.91 3.47 -1.51
N THR A 209 3.01 4.40 -1.85
CA THR A 209 1.71 4.56 -1.19
C THR A 209 0.56 4.14 -2.09
N VAL A 210 -0.61 3.88 -1.51
CA VAL A 210 -1.83 3.84 -2.31
C VAL A 210 -2.01 5.21 -2.98
N GLY A 211 -2.37 5.22 -4.26
CA GLY A 211 -2.40 6.43 -5.08
C GLY A 211 -1.14 6.66 -5.92
N THR A 212 -0.04 5.92 -5.69
CA THR A 212 1.18 6.05 -6.52
C THR A 212 0.89 5.76 -7.99
N LYS A 213 1.32 6.68 -8.86
CA LYS A 213 1.26 6.55 -10.32
C LYS A 213 2.24 5.49 -10.81
N VAL A 214 1.78 4.62 -11.70
CA VAL A 214 2.56 3.59 -12.39
C VAL A 214 2.43 3.81 -13.89
N VAL A 215 3.55 3.98 -14.57
CA VAL A 215 3.61 4.15 -16.03
C VAL A 215 4.31 2.93 -16.61
N VAL A 216 3.62 2.19 -17.48
CA VAL A 216 4.20 1.07 -18.21
C VAL A 216 4.46 1.51 -19.64
N LEU A 217 5.73 1.49 -20.04
CA LEU A 217 6.15 1.92 -21.37
C LEU A 217 5.70 0.90 -22.44
N PRO A 218 5.32 1.38 -23.65
CA PRO A 218 5.05 0.48 -24.76
C PRO A 218 6.33 -0.22 -25.22
N MET A 219 6.18 -1.38 -25.88
CA MET A 219 7.31 -2.25 -26.24
C MET A 219 8.33 -1.60 -27.19
N ASP A 220 7.91 -0.60 -27.95
CA ASP A 220 8.75 0.17 -28.87
C ASP A 220 9.47 1.34 -28.19
N ARG A 221 9.11 1.71 -26.96
CA ARG A 221 9.78 2.74 -26.17
C ARG A 221 10.63 2.14 -25.06
N ARG A 222 11.82 2.72 -24.91
CA ARG A 222 12.76 2.43 -23.84
C ARG A 222 12.94 3.65 -22.96
N ALA A 223 13.19 3.44 -21.68
CA ALA A 223 13.36 4.52 -20.72
C ALA A 223 14.66 5.31 -20.95
N ASP A 224 15.71 4.64 -21.43
CA ASP A 224 16.99 5.26 -21.82
C ASP A 224 16.85 6.21 -23.03
N SER A 225 15.84 5.98 -23.86
CA SER A 225 15.60 6.70 -25.11
C SER A 225 14.76 7.97 -24.92
N ALA A 226 14.28 8.25 -23.71
CA ALA A 226 13.65 9.53 -23.37
C ALA A 226 14.61 10.73 -23.44
N SER A 227 15.92 10.45 -23.55
CA SER A 227 16.97 11.40 -23.90
C SER A 227 17.15 11.51 -25.43
N GLY A 228 16.33 12.34 -26.08
CA GLY A 228 16.72 12.99 -27.33
C GLY A 228 16.37 12.28 -28.65
N LYS A 229 15.24 12.67 -29.24
CA LYS A 229 15.17 13.30 -30.58
C LYS A 229 13.73 13.77 -30.81
N ARG A 230 13.56 15.10 -30.88
CA ARG A 230 12.39 15.71 -31.53
C ARG A 230 12.73 15.80 -33.02
N GLY A 231 12.00 15.07 -33.84
CA GLY A 231 11.77 15.44 -35.24
C GLY A 231 10.48 16.24 -35.31
#